data_AF-A0A660YX05-F1
#
_entry.id   AF-A0A660YX05-F1
#
_cell.length_a   1.000
_cell.length_b   1.000
_cell.length_c   1.000
_cell.angle_alpha   90.00
_cell.angle_beta   90.00
_cell.angle_gamma   90.00
#
_symmetry.space_group_name_H-M   'P 1'
#
loop_
_entity.id
_entity.type
_entity.pdbx_description
1 polymer ?
#
loop_
_entity_poly.entity_id
_entity_poly.type
_entity_poly.pdbx_seq_one_letter_code
_entity_poly.pdbx_strand_id
1 'polypeptide(L)'
;MTEEDKKKLENELKSEQGKLDIPVETIIEQVETFEKGIPNVRIVRACTIDDGIRIIPKKHYNKYFDLFQSALNSERIIKFVPASGAASRMFKKLQSVLTKSKTTHKELEKAANSGDEKNSSVLEFINNLQHFAFYDDLKKQMMDAGLKLDQLKEQGEYKEILRFTLDPVGLGYAGKPKGSIKFHNYPEGSRTAFEEHLIEALNYTKRKDGPAHIHFTISKEHEKLVKSIIDPVVKKY
;
A
#
# COMPACT_ATOMS: atom_id res chain seq x y z
N MET A 1 22.72 18.24 -11.51
CA MET A 1 24.05 18.49 -10.89
C MET A 1 25.04 18.82 -11.98
N THR A 2 25.92 19.80 -11.78
CA THR A 2 27.05 20.01 -12.71
C THR A 2 28.10 18.91 -12.50
N GLU A 3 29.01 18.70 -13.47
CA GLU A 3 30.13 17.76 -13.29
C GLU A 3 31.04 18.14 -12.10
N GLU A 4 31.12 19.44 -11.78
CA GLU A 4 31.88 19.95 -10.64
C GLU A 4 31.22 19.60 -9.31
N ASP A 5 29.89 19.76 -9.21
CA ASP A 5 29.10 19.33 -8.06
C ASP A 5 29.20 17.81 -7.84
N LYS A 6 29.19 17.02 -8.94
CA LYS A 6 29.32 15.56 -8.88
C LYS A 6 30.67 15.15 -8.31
N LYS A 7 31.75 15.78 -8.78
CA LYS A 7 33.12 15.52 -8.32
C LYS A 7 33.31 15.93 -6.87
N LYS A 8 32.66 17.02 -6.44
CA LYS A 8 32.64 17.46 -5.04
C LYS A 8 31.91 16.44 -4.15
N LEU A 9 30.72 16.02 -4.56
CA LEU A 9 29.93 14.99 -3.86
C LEU A 9 30.69 13.66 -3.76
N GLU A 10 31.34 13.23 -4.85
CA GLU A 10 32.13 12.00 -4.87
C GLU A 10 33.32 12.06 -3.90
N ASN A 11 34.01 13.20 -3.82
CA ASN A 11 35.11 13.40 -2.87
C ASN A 11 34.62 13.42 -1.42
N GLU A 12 33.49 14.08 -1.15
CA GLU A 12 32.85 14.11 0.18
C GLU A 12 32.44 12.69 0.60
N LEU A 13 31.77 11.93 -0.26
CA LEU A 13 31.34 10.56 0.04
C LEU A 13 32.54 9.60 0.19
N LYS A 14 33.60 9.74 -0.61
CA LYS A 14 34.82 8.93 -0.48
C LYS A 14 35.51 9.12 0.86
N SER A 15 35.46 10.33 1.42
CA SER A 15 35.98 10.61 2.77
C SER A 15 35.19 9.89 3.88
N GLU A 16 33.97 9.45 3.58
CA GLU A 16 33.06 8.74 4.50
C GLU A 16 32.86 7.27 4.15
N GLN A 17 33.52 6.72 3.13
CA GLN A 17 33.28 5.36 2.60
C GLN A 17 33.33 4.25 3.66
N GLY A 18 34.15 4.38 4.71
CA GLY A 18 34.23 3.42 5.81
C GLY A 18 33.02 3.42 6.77
N LYS A 19 32.09 4.37 6.62
CA LYS A 19 30.85 4.51 7.40
C LYS A 19 29.60 4.21 6.57
N LEU A 20 29.75 3.97 5.26
CA LEU A 20 28.65 3.75 4.32
C LEU A 20 28.54 2.26 4.01
N ASP A 21 27.33 1.71 4.12
CA ASP A 21 27.03 0.31 3.75
C ASP A 21 26.89 0.10 2.24
N ILE A 22 27.03 1.18 1.45
CA ILE A 22 26.84 1.21 -0.01
C ILE A 22 28.09 1.85 -0.65
N PRO A 23 28.63 1.30 -1.76
CA PRO A 23 29.73 1.92 -2.48
C PRO A 23 29.39 3.34 -2.98
N VAL A 24 30.34 4.27 -2.89
CA VAL A 24 30.16 5.67 -3.35
C VAL A 24 29.69 5.70 -4.80
N GLU A 25 30.24 4.85 -5.66
CA GLU A 25 29.89 4.78 -7.07
C GLU A 25 28.39 4.49 -7.26
N THR A 26 27.85 3.57 -6.48
CA THR A 26 26.42 3.24 -6.49
C THR A 26 25.57 4.42 -6.00
N ILE A 27 26.03 5.17 -5.00
CA ILE A 27 25.32 6.37 -4.51
C ILE A 27 25.26 7.43 -5.61
N ILE A 28 26.38 7.70 -6.29
CA ILE A 28 26.46 8.66 -7.39
C ILE A 28 25.54 8.25 -8.55
N GLU A 29 25.54 6.98 -8.95
CA GLU A 29 24.63 6.44 -9.99
C GLU A 29 23.15 6.61 -9.61
N GLN A 30 22.78 6.37 -8.35
CA GLN A 30 21.42 6.56 -7.85
C GLN A 30 21.02 8.05 -7.90
N VAL A 31 21.91 8.95 -7.48
CA VAL A 31 21.68 10.40 -7.57
C VAL A 31 21.45 10.83 -9.02
N GLU A 32 22.30 10.38 -9.95
CA GLU A 32 22.10 10.67 -11.36
C GLU A 32 20.76 10.15 -11.89
N THR A 33 20.34 8.97 -11.44
CA THR A 33 19.03 8.39 -11.80
C THR A 33 17.88 9.24 -11.28
N PHE A 34 18.00 9.80 -10.07
CA PHE A 34 16.99 10.73 -9.54
C PHE A 34 16.95 12.06 -10.30
N GLU A 35 18.08 12.58 -10.73
CA GLU A 35 18.16 13.84 -11.48
C GLU A 35 17.67 13.70 -12.92
N LYS A 36 18.14 12.67 -13.63
CA LYS A 36 17.73 12.37 -15.01
C LYS A 36 16.29 11.89 -15.08
N GLY A 37 15.76 11.39 -13.96
CA GLY A 37 14.49 10.70 -13.87
C GLY A 37 14.60 9.26 -14.36
N ILE A 38 13.59 8.45 -14.04
CA ILE A 38 13.51 7.07 -14.53
C ILE A 38 13.18 7.13 -16.03
N PRO A 39 14.03 6.56 -16.91
CA PRO A 39 13.74 6.57 -18.34
C PRO A 39 12.43 5.83 -18.61
N ASN A 40 11.66 6.33 -19.57
CA ASN A 40 10.44 5.65 -19.99
C ASN A 40 10.79 4.26 -20.52
N VAL A 41 10.10 3.24 -20.02
CA VAL A 41 10.25 1.87 -20.52
C VAL A 41 9.76 1.84 -21.96
N ARG A 42 10.64 1.49 -22.90
CA ARG A 42 10.26 1.30 -24.30
C ARG A 42 9.47 0.00 -24.42
N ILE A 43 8.15 0.12 -24.59
CA ILE A 43 7.29 -1.03 -24.89
C ILE A 43 7.64 -1.51 -26.29
N VAL A 44 8.17 -2.74 -26.40
CA VAL A 44 8.56 -3.33 -27.68
C VAL A 44 7.34 -3.91 -28.40
N ARG A 45 6.64 -4.84 -27.76
CA ARG A 45 5.36 -5.45 -28.16
C ARG A 45 4.80 -6.30 -27.02
N ALA A 46 3.53 -6.70 -27.10
CA ALA A 46 2.93 -7.59 -26.11
C ALA A 46 3.60 -8.98 -26.13
N CYS A 47 3.69 -9.63 -24.97
CA CYS A 47 4.09 -11.04 -24.90
C CYS A 47 2.98 -11.92 -25.49
N THR A 48 3.35 -12.94 -26.26
CA THR A 48 2.43 -13.97 -26.76
C THR A 48 2.81 -15.35 -26.24
N ILE A 49 1.97 -16.35 -26.50
CA ILE A 49 2.37 -17.74 -26.31
C ILE A 49 3.64 -17.98 -27.13
N ASP A 50 4.62 -18.64 -26.51
CA ASP A 50 5.96 -18.92 -27.04
C ASP A 50 6.87 -17.69 -27.26
N ASP A 51 6.43 -16.53 -26.77
CA ASP A 51 7.17 -15.28 -26.80
C ASP A 51 6.91 -14.47 -25.52
N GLY A 52 7.66 -14.81 -24.48
CA GLY A 52 7.50 -14.24 -23.13
C GLY A 52 6.46 -14.97 -22.26
N ILE A 53 5.46 -15.65 -22.84
CA ILE A 53 4.50 -16.49 -22.10
C ILE A 53 4.72 -17.96 -22.46
N ARG A 54 5.00 -18.79 -21.45
CA ARG A 54 5.05 -20.25 -21.60
C ARG A 54 3.80 -20.90 -21.04
N ILE A 55 3.16 -21.75 -21.85
CA ILE A 55 2.05 -22.58 -21.38
C ILE A 55 2.62 -23.85 -20.77
N ILE A 56 2.18 -24.18 -19.56
CA ILE A 56 2.50 -25.46 -18.93
C ILE A 56 1.56 -26.53 -19.51
N PRO A 57 2.08 -27.58 -20.18
CA PRO A 57 1.26 -28.68 -20.66
C PRO A 57 0.58 -29.42 -19.50
N LYS A 58 -0.70 -29.79 -19.66
CA LYS A 58 -1.49 -30.50 -18.64
C LYS A 58 -0.81 -31.77 -18.11
N LYS A 59 -0.10 -32.50 -18.98
CA LYS A 59 0.68 -33.71 -18.60
C LYS A 59 1.74 -33.47 -17.53
N HIS A 60 2.15 -32.21 -17.31
CA HIS A 60 3.16 -31.86 -16.31
C HIS A 60 2.57 -31.33 -14.99
N TYR A 61 1.25 -31.15 -14.88
CA TYR A 61 0.64 -30.55 -13.70
C TYR A 61 0.92 -31.37 -12.44
N ASN A 62 0.67 -32.69 -12.47
CA ASN A 62 0.91 -33.57 -11.32
C ASN A 62 2.38 -33.51 -10.86
N LYS A 63 3.32 -33.55 -11.81
CA LYS A 63 4.76 -33.40 -11.50
C LYS A 63 5.05 -32.10 -10.74
N TYR A 64 4.48 -30.98 -11.15
CA TYR A 64 4.71 -29.70 -10.48
C TYR A 64 3.99 -29.61 -9.13
N PHE A 65 2.80 -30.20 -9.00
CA PHE A 65 2.15 -30.34 -7.70
C PHE A 65 3.00 -31.16 -6.72
N ASP A 66 3.53 -32.30 -7.14
CA ASP A 66 4.39 -33.15 -6.30
C ASP A 66 5.69 -32.43 -5.89
N LEU A 67 6.29 -31.69 -6.82
CA LEU A 67 7.47 -30.85 -6.54
C LEU A 67 7.15 -29.74 -5.51
N PHE A 68 6.00 -29.09 -5.66
CA PHE A 68 5.56 -28.06 -4.73
C PHE A 68 5.28 -28.65 -3.34
N GLN A 69 4.57 -29.78 -3.25
CA GLN A 69 4.29 -30.47 -1.99
C GLN A 69 5.58 -30.91 -1.30
N SER A 70 6.54 -31.42 -2.06
CA SER A 70 7.87 -31.76 -1.53
C SER A 70 8.59 -30.52 -0.98
N ALA A 71 8.55 -29.39 -1.71
CA ALA A 71 9.15 -28.14 -1.26
C ALA A 71 8.49 -27.59 0.02
N LEU A 72 7.16 -27.68 0.10
CA LEU A 72 6.35 -27.27 1.24
C LEU A 72 6.69 -28.10 2.48
N ASN A 73 6.76 -29.43 2.33
CA ASN A 73 7.10 -30.35 3.43
C ASN A 73 8.56 -30.22 3.90
N SER A 74 9.47 -29.79 3.02
CA SER A 74 10.87 -29.49 3.35
C SER A 74 11.11 -28.05 3.84
N GLU A 75 10.07 -27.30 4.20
CA GLU A 75 10.18 -25.93 4.74
C GLU A 75 10.88 -24.92 3.80
N ARG A 76 10.82 -25.16 2.48
CA ARG A 76 11.49 -24.30 1.49
C ARG A 76 10.59 -23.19 0.93
N ILE A 77 9.34 -23.11 1.38
CA ILE A 77 8.36 -22.16 0.89
C ILE A 77 8.02 -21.17 1.98
N ILE A 78 8.26 -19.89 1.70
CA ILE A 78 7.81 -18.77 2.51
C ILE A 78 7.11 -17.77 1.62
N LYS A 79 6.02 -17.20 2.13
CA LYS A 79 5.38 -16.08 1.47
C LYS A 79 6.07 -14.78 1.88
N PHE A 80 6.71 -14.14 0.92
CA PHE A 80 7.36 -12.84 1.15
C PHE A 80 6.40 -11.71 0.77
N VAL A 81 6.11 -10.81 1.72
CA VAL A 81 5.18 -9.70 1.54
C VAL A 81 5.88 -8.37 1.84
N PRO A 82 6.17 -7.55 0.80
CA PRO A 82 6.73 -6.23 1.02
C PRO A 82 5.66 -5.27 1.57
N ALA A 83 5.77 -4.88 2.84
CA ALA A 83 4.70 -4.16 3.56
C ALA A 83 5.17 -2.87 4.28
N SER A 84 6.35 -2.35 3.93
CA SER A 84 6.97 -1.20 4.59
C SER A 84 6.43 0.15 4.12
N GLY A 85 5.66 0.17 3.01
CA GLY A 85 5.16 1.41 2.43
C GLY A 85 4.01 2.05 3.20
N ALA A 86 4.19 3.30 3.62
CA ALA A 86 3.10 4.15 4.08
C ALA A 86 2.05 4.37 2.97
N ALA A 87 0.79 4.55 3.38
CA ALA A 87 -0.31 4.77 2.44
C ALA A 87 -0.40 6.20 1.91
N SER A 88 0.54 7.08 2.26
CA SER A 88 0.48 8.52 1.93
C SER A 88 0.34 8.78 0.43
N ARG A 89 1.00 7.98 -0.44
CA ARG A 89 0.81 8.10 -1.91
C ARG A 89 -0.58 7.68 -2.37
N MET A 90 -1.19 6.68 -1.72
CA MET A 90 -2.55 6.20 -2.03
C MET A 90 -3.57 7.32 -1.77
N PHE A 91 -3.38 8.08 -0.70
CA PHE A 91 -4.28 9.17 -0.29
C PHE A 91 -3.86 10.56 -0.78
N LYS A 92 -2.83 10.68 -1.63
CA LYS A 92 -2.27 11.97 -2.06
C LYS A 92 -3.32 12.91 -2.66
N LYS A 93 -4.25 12.38 -3.46
CA LYS A 93 -5.34 13.17 -4.06
C LYS A 93 -6.27 13.73 -2.99
N LEU A 94 -6.68 12.90 -2.02
CA LEU A 94 -7.54 13.32 -0.91
C LEU A 94 -6.88 14.35 0.00
N GLN A 95 -5.61 14.12 0.36
CA GLN A 95 -4.81 15.07 1.17
C GLN A 95 -4.68 16.43 0.47
N SER A 96 -4.48 16.44 -0.85
CA SER A 96 -4.32 17.69 -1.60
C SER A 96 -5.56 18.59 -1.57
N VAL A 97 -6.74 18.02 -1.33
CA VAL A 97 -7.98 18.76 -1.15
C VAL A 97 -8.14 19.18 0.31
N LEU A 98 -7.76 18.34 1.27
CA LEU A 98 -7.78 18.71 2.70
C LEU A 98 -6.91 19.95 3.02
N THR A 99 -5.76 20.08 2.35
CA THR A 99 -4.86 21.23 2.51
C THR A 99 -5.37 22.50 1.81
N LYS A 100 -6.25 22.37 0.81
CA LYS A 100 -6.83 23.51 0.09
C LYS A 100 -8.15 23.88 0.76
N SER A 101 -8.46 25.17 0.90
CA SER A 101 -9.70 25.63 1.56
C SER A 101 -11.00 25.25 0.83
N LYS A 102 -10.94 24.59 -0.33
CA LYS A 102 -12.09 24.14 -1.13
C LYS A 102 -12.53 22.76 -0.65
N THR A 103 -13.49 22.71 0.26
CA THR A 103 -13.91 21.45 0.88
C THR A 103 -15.41 21.23 0.89
N THR A 104 -16.17 22.19 0.39
CA THR A 104 -17.62 22.03 0.23
C THR A 104 -17.94 21.34 -1.10
N HIS A 105 -19.05 20.62 -1.14
CA HIS A 105 -19.52 19.92 -2.33
C HIS A 105 -19.58 20.82 -3.58
N LYS A 106 -20.15 22.04 -3.46
CA LYS A 106 -20.29 22.99 -4.59
C LYS A 106 -18.94 23.45 -5.15
N GLU A 107 -17.94 23.67 -4.30
CA GLU A 107 -16.61 24.08 -4.73
C GLU A 107 -15.88 22.94 -5.44
N LEU A 108 -16.05 21.71 -4.94
CA LEU A 108 -15.48 20.51 -5.52
C LEU A 108 -16.11 20.17 -6.86
N GLU A 109 -17.44 20.24 -6.98
CA GLU A 109 -18.14 20.04 -8.26
C GLU A 109 -17.72 21.05 -9.31
N LYS A 110 -17.68 22.34 -8.95
CA LYS A 110 -17.23 23.39 -9.87
C LYS A 110 -15.81 23.13 -10.38
N ALA A 111 -14.91 22.69 -9.50
CA ALA A 111 -13.53 22.41 -9.87
C ALA A 111 -13.40 21.11 -10.68
N ALA A 112 -14.16 20.05 -10.34
CA ALA A 112 -14.22 18.81 -11.09
C ALA A 112 -14.73 19.04 -12.52
N ASN A 113 -15.80 19.83 -12.68
CA ASN A 113 -16.35 20.21 -13.98
C ASN A 113 -15.41 21.08 -14.82
N SER A 114 -14.40 21.71 -14.20
CA SER A 114 -13.33 22.44 -14.89
C SER A 114 -12.12 21.57 -15.28
N GLY A 115 -12.19 20.25 -15.06
CA GLY A 115 -11.13 19.30 -15.39
C GLY A 115 -10.09 19.07 -14.29
N ASP A 116 -10.33 19.50 -13.04
CA ASP A 116 -9.41 19.21 -11.92
C ASP A 116 -9.59 17.76 -11.42
N GLU A 117 -8.77 16.85 -11.94
CA GLU A 117 -8.77 15.43 -11.58
C GLU A 117 -8.71 15.15 -10.08
N LYS A 118 -8.07 16.02 -9.28
CA LYS A 118 -7.94 15.81 -7.83
C LYS A 118 -9.29 15.95 -7.16
N ASN A 119 -10.05 17.00 -7.49
CA ASN A 119 -11.38 17.21 -6.94
C ASN A 119 -12.37 16.16 -7.45
N SER A 120 -12.27 15.75 -8.72
CA SER A 120 -13.07 14.64 -9.26
C SER A 120 -12.85 13.34 -8.47
N SER A 121 -11.59 13.02 -8.15
CA SER A 121 -11.27 11.82 -7.36
C SER A 121 -11.79 11.90 -5.91
N VAL A 122 -11.86 13.09 -5.31
CA VAL A 122 -12.46 13.28 -3.98
C VAL A 122 -13.97 13.10 -4.02
N LEU A 123 -14.65 13.66 -5.03
CA LEU A 123 -16.09 13.46 -5.20
C LEU A 123 -16.43 11.98 -5.39
N GLU A 124 -15.67 11.28 -6.22
CA GLU A 124 -15.82 9.84 -6.42
C GLU A 124 -15.64 9.06 -5.11
N PHE A 125 -14.62 9.41 -4.32
CA PHE A 125 -14.39 8.82 -3.01
C PHE A 125 -15.59 9.03 -2.06
N ILE A 126 -16.08 10.26 -1.93
CA ILE A 126 -17.20 10.58 -1.02
C ILE A 126 -18.51 9.90 -1.48
N ASN A 127 -18.78 9.88 -2.79
CA ASN A 127 -19.98 9.28 -3.34
C ASN A 127 -20.03 7.76 -3.12
N ASN A 128 -18.87 7.10 -3.15
CA ASN A 128 -18.71 5.66 -2.96
C ASN A 128 -18.26 5.28 -1.54
N LEU A 129 -18.27 6.22 -0.59
CA LEU A 129 -17.70 6.02 0.74
C LEU A 129 -18.27 4.78 1.47
N GLN A 130 -19.56 4.50 1.27
CA GLN A 130 -20.26 3.33 1.84
C GLN A 130 -19.77 1.97 1.33
N HIS A 131 -19.04 1.93 0.21
CA HIS A 131 -18.52 0.68 -0.37
C HIS A 131 -17.15 0.29 0.17
N PHE A 132 -16.49 1.18 0.93
CA PHE A 132 -15.19 0.87 1.53
C PHE A 132 -15.34 0.00 2.76
N ALA A 133 -14.40 -0.95 2.92
CA ALA A 133 -14.39 -1.88 4.06
C ALA A 133 -14.20 -1.21 5.43
N PHE A 134 -13.75 0.05 5.45
CA PHE A 134 -13.60 0.84 6.67
C PHE A 134 -14.77 1.79 6.94
N TYR A 135 -15.84 1.76 6.14
CA TYR A 135 -16.96 2.71 6.27
C TYR A 135 -17.56 2.70 7.68
N ASP A 136 -17.85 1.52 8.22
CA ASP A 136 -18.45 1.38 9.55
C ASP A 136 -17.51 1.87 10.66
N ASP A 137 -16.21 1.63 10.53
CA ASP A 137 -15.21 2.14 11.46
C ASP A 137 -15.13 3.67 11.42
N LEU A 138 -15.14 4.25 10.22
CA LEU A 138 -15.14 5.70 10.04
C LEU A 138 -16.40 6.31 10.67
N LYS A 139 -17.56 5.75 10.35
CA LYS A 139 -18.85 6.18 10.87
C LYS A 139 -18.89 6.12 12.40
N LYS A 140 -18.37 5.04 12.98
CA LYS A 140 -18.25 4.87 14.44
C LYS A 140 -17.34 5.94 15.06
N GLN A 141 -16.14 6.14 14.54
CA GLN A 141 -15.20 7.13 15.11
C GLN A 141 -15.72 8.56 14.99
N MET A 142 -16.41 8.90 13.90
CA MET A 142 -17.07 10.20 13.76
C MET A 142 -18.21 10.34 14.78
N MET A 143 -19.02 9.29 14.97
CA MET A 143 -20.12 9.29 15.94
C MET A 143 -19.62 9.45 17.38
N ASP A 144 -18.53 8.77 17.75
CA ASP A 144 -17.89 8.90 19.06
C ASP A 144 -17.38 10.35 19.32
N ALA A 145 -17.08 11.10 18.25
CA ALA A 145 -16.74 12.52 18.29
C ALA A 145 -17.94 13.47 18.16
N GLY A 146 -19.18 12.96 18.20
CA GLY A 146 -20.41 13.74 18.08
C GLY A 146 -20.78 14.18 16.66
N LEU A 147 -20.12 13.61 15.63
CA LEU A 147 -20.36 13.91 14.23
C LEU A 147 -21.19 12.81 13.56
N LYS A 148 -22.15 13.20 12.73
CA LYS A 148 -22.94 12.26 11.92
C LYS A 148 -22.44 12.26 10.48
N LEU A 149 -21.78 11.19 10.06
CA LEU A 149 -21.20 11.05 8.73
C LEU A 149 -22.23 11.34 7.62
N ASP A 150 -23.40 10.71 7.70
CA ASP A 150 -24.44 10.83 6.66
C ASP A 150 -24.95 12.28 6.55
N GLN A 151 -25.12 12.96 7.69
CA GLN A 151 -25.51 14.37 7.73
C GLN A 151 -24.45 15.28 7.11
N LEU A 152 -23.16 15.09 7.44
CA LEU A 152 -22.07 15.87 6.85
C LEU A 152 -21.96 15.64 5.34
N LYS A 153 -22.20 14.40 4.89
CA LYS A 153 -22.25 14.06 3.46
C LYS A 153 -23.39 14.80 2.77
N GLU A 154 -24.60 14.78 3.32
CA GLU A 154 -25.77 15.50 2.76
C GLU A 154 -25.58 17.03 2.75
N GLN A 155 -24.94 17.58 3.79
CA GLN A 155 -24.64 19.01 3.88
C GLN A 155 -23.48 19.44 2.97
N GLY A 156 -22.77 18.49 2.36
CA GLY A 156 -21.60 18.77 1.52
C GLY A 156 -20.34 19.14 2.31
N GLU A 157 -20.29 18.84 3.61
CA GLU A 157 -19.21 19.16 4.54
C GLU A 157 -18.13 18.05 4.53
N TYR A 158 -17.43 17.92 3.40
CA TYR A 158 -16.52 16.78 3.17
C TYR A 158 -15.19 16.91 3.89
N LYS A 159 -14.83 18.11 4.36
CA LYS A 159 -13.58 18.35 5.09
C LYS A 159 -13.42 17.42 6.29
N GLU A 160 -14.47 17.32 7.11
CA GLU A 160 -14.45 16.52 8.33
C GLU A 160 -14.38 15.03 8.02
N ILE A 161 -15.08 14.57 6.99
CA ILE A 161 -15.02 13.17 6.52
C ILE A 161 -13.58 12.82 6.08
N LEU A 162 -12.95 13.70 5.29
CA LEU A 162 -11.57 13.52 4.85
C LEU A 162 -10.59 13.56 6.03
N ARG A 163 -10.78 14.50 6.96
CA ARG A 163 -9.96 14.64 8.16
C ARG A 163 -10.00 13.38 9.02
N PHE A 164 -11.20 12.85 9.31
CA PHE A 164 -11.36 11.60 10.06
C PHE A 164 -10.87 10.37 9.30
N THR A 165 -10.85 10.38 7.96
CA THR A 165 -10.28 9.27 7.19
C THR A 165 -8.75 9.29 7.23
N LEU A 166 -8.14 10.46 7.08
CA LEU A 166 -6.72 10.61 6.77
C LEU A 166 -5.86 10.88 8.00
N ASP A 167 -6.35 11.72 8.92
CA ASP A 167 -5.56 12.27 10.01
C ASP A 167 -5.74 11.46 11.31
N PRO A 168 -4.80 11.59 12.27
CA PRO A 168 -4.85 10.83 13.53
C PRO A 168 -6.08 11.08 14.42
N VAL A 169 -6.88 12.11 14.12
CA VAL A 169 -8.16 12.36 14.84
C VAL A 169 -9.20 11.26 14.58
N GLY A 170 -9.05 10.52 13.47
CA GLY A 170 -9.86 9.36 13.17
C GLY A 170 -9.00 8.15 12.76
N LEU A 171 -9.28 7.60 11.60
CA LEU A 171 -8.65 6.38 11.10
C LEU A 171 -7.14 6.56 10.85
N GLY A 172 -6.68 7.78 10.59
CA GLY A 172 -5.25 8.08 10.43
C GLY A 172 -4.58 7.37 9.26
N TYR A 173 -5.33 7.00 8.22
CA TYR A 173 -4.81 6.13 7.17
C TYR A 173 -3.70 6.75 6.32
N ALA A 174 -3.58 8.08 6.28
CA ALA A 174 -2.50 8.73 5.54
C ALA A 174 -1.09 8.37 6.07
N GLY A 175 -0.98 8.20 7.39
CA GLY A 175 0.29 7.94 8.09
C GLY A 175 0.52 6.48 8.45
N LYS A 176 -0.43 5.59 8.15
CA LYS A 176 -0.34 4.16 8.48
C LYS A 176 0.25 3.35 7.31
N PRO A 177 0.86 2.18 7.60
CA PRO A 177 1.27 1.24 6.55
C PRO A 177 0.04 0.78 5.79
N LYS A 178 0.13 0.66 4.46
CA LYS A 178 -1.01 0.24 3.61
C LYS A 178 -1.64 -1.08 4.06
N GLY A 179 -0.82 -2.00 4.58
CA GLY A 179 -1.27 -3.28 5.11
C GLY A 179 -2.33 -3.16 6.23
N SER A 180 -2.37 -2.04 6.95
CA SER A 180 -3.31 -1.84 8.07
C SER A 180 -4.69 -1.34 7.65
N ILE A 181 -4.86 -0.98 6.37
CA ILE A 181 -6.14 -0.47 5.86
C ILE A 181 -7.08 -1.66 5.67
N LYS A 182 -8.32 -1.53 6.13
CA LYS A 182 -9.39 -2.49 5.82
C LYS A 182 -9.68 -2.46 4.33
N PHE A 183 -9.54 -3.62 3.70
CA PHE A 183 -9.54 -3.77 2.25
C PHE A 183 -10.76 -4.53 1.74
N HIS A 184 -11.11 -5.64 2.40
CA HIS A 184 -12.25 -6.48 2.03
C HIS A 184 -13.30 -6.53 3.13
N ASN A 185 -14.57 -6.59 2.72
CA ASN A 185 -15.71 -6.85 3.58
C ASN A 185 -16.22 -8.27 3.38
N TYR A 186 -16.42 -8.98 4.49
CA TYR A 186 -17.07 -10.30 4.54
C TYR A 186 -18.26 -10.26 5.51
N PRO A 187 -19.18 -11.23 5.45
CA PRO A 187 -20.31 -11.31 6.39
C PRO A 187 -19.90 -11.29 7.87
N GLU A 188 -18.75 -11.88 8.20
CA GLU A 188 -18.19 -11.93 9.55
C GLU A 188 -17.39 -10.67 9.94
N GLY A 189 -17.20 -9.74 9.00
CA GLY A 189 -16.50 -8.49 9.23
C GLY A 189 -15.47 -8.14 8.15
N SER A 190 -15.03 -6.88 8.22
CA SER A 190 -13.99 -6.31 7.37
C SER A 190 -12.59 -6.78 7.78
N ARG A 191 -11.70 -7.01 6.81
CA ARG A 191 -10.32 -7.46 7.04
C ARG A 191 -9.30 -6.46 6.52
N THR A 192 -8.16 -6.38 7.20
CA THR A 192 -7.02 -5.57 6.74
C THR A 192 -6.23 -6.29 5.65
N ALA A 193 -5.47 -5.57 4.84
CA ALA A 193 -4.57 -6.20 3.87
C ALA A 193 -3.51 -7.12 4.54
N PHE A 194 -3.09 -6.83 5.77
CA PHE A 194 -2.25 -7.75 6.56
C PHE A 194 -2.98 -9.06 6.86
N GLU A 195 -4.23 -8.98 7.30
CA GLU A 195 -5.06 -10.17 7.55
C GLU A 195 -5.25 -10.99 6.27
N GLU A 196 -5.60 -10.36 5.15
CA GLU A 196 -5.70 -11.03 3.85
C GLU A 196 -4.42 -11.81 3.49
N HIS A 197 -3.26 -11.18 3.70
CA HIS A 197 -2.00 -11.86 3.42
C HIS A 197 -1.71 -13.02 4.37
N LEU A 198 -2.18 -12.99 5.62
CA LEU A 198 -2.09 -14.12 6.54
C LEU A 198 -2.98 -15.28 6.07
N ILE A 199 -4.23 -15.01 5.69
CA ILE A 199 -5.14 -16.05 5.17
C ILE A 199 -4.60 -16.67 3.88
N GLU A 200 -4.09 -15.84 2.99
CA GLU A 200 -3.45 -16.31 1.77
C GLU A 200 -2.22 -17.18 2.08
N ALA A 201 -1.42 -16.86 3.11
CA ALA A 201 -0.32 -17.72 3.53
C ALA A 201 -0.81 -19.08 4.04
N LEU A 202 -1.95 -19.14 4.74
CA LEU A 202 -2.54 -20.41 5.16
C LEU A 202 -2.90 -21.31 3.97
N ASN A 203 -3.19 -20.75 2.80
CA ASN A 203 -3.53 -21.51 1.60
C ASN A 203 -2.29 -21.98 0.81
N TYR A 204 -1.17 -21.26 0.90
CA TYR A 204 0.02 -21.55 0.09
C TYR A 204 1.19 -22.16 0.87
N THR A 205 1.36 -21.82 2.14
CA THR A 205 2.56 -22.18 2.91
C THR A 205 2.25 -22.99 4.16
N LYS A 206 0.98 -23.28 4.45
CA LYS A 206 0.58 -24.18 5.54
C LYS A 206 0.90 -25.61 5.18
N ARG A 207 1.65 -26.27 6.06
CA ARG A 207 1.90 -27.72 6.00
C ARG A 207 0.72 -28.49 6.59
N LYS A 208 0.64 -29.79 6.25
CA LYS A 208 -0.38 -30.70 6.78
C LYS A 208 -0.50 -30.64 8.32
N ASP A 209 0.63 -30.63 9.02
CA ASP A 209 0.71 -30.66 10.48
C ASP A 209 1.69 -29.59 11.03
N GLY A 210 1.75 -28.41 10.39
CA GLY A 210 2.72 -27.37 10.75
C GLY A 210 2.26 -25.94 10.49
N PRO A 211 3.06 -24.95 10.89
CA PRO A 211 2.71 -23.54 10.69
C PRO A 211 2.74 -23.17 9.22
N ALA A 212 2.07 -22.06 8.89
CA ALA A 212 2.31 -21.34 7.65
C ALA A 212 3.46 -20.35 7.84
N HIS A 213 4.33 -20.24 6.84
CA HIS A 213 5.45 -19.30 6.86
C HIS A 213 5.16 -18.06 6.01
N ILE A 214 5.29 -16.90 6.63
CA ILE A 214 5.15 -15.58 6.00
C ILE A 214 6.20 -14.62 6.56
N HIS A 215 6.74 -13.77 5.69
CA HIS A 215 7.69 -12.73 6.05
C HIS A 215 7.15 -11.39 5.56
N PHE A 216 6.90 -10.47 6.50
CA PHE A 216 6.57 -9.08 6.18
C PHE A 216 7.81 -8.22 6.31
N THR A 217 8.12 -7.41 5.29
CA THR A 217 9.07 -6.31 5.48
C THR A 217 8.31 -5.10 6.00
N ILE A 218 8.60 -4.66 7.22
CA ILE A 218 7.93 -3.52 7.86
C ILE A 218 8.95 -2.52 8.37
N SER A 219 8.64 -1.24 8.27
CA SER A 219 9.47 -0.18 8.86
C SER A 219 9.39 -0.25 10.38
N LYS A 220 10.51 0.00 11.07
CA LYS A 220 10.63 -0.08 12.54
C LYS A 220 9.57 0.75 13.28
N GLU A 221 9.26 1.94 12.76
CA GLU A 221 8.22 2.83 13.31
C GLU A 221 6.80 2.24 13.29
N HIS A 222 6.52 1.28 12.41
CA HIS A 222 5.21 0.63 12.29
C HIS A 222 5.12 -0.71 13.02
N GLU A 223 6.22 -1.23 13.56
CA GLU A 223 6.28 -2.59 14.15
C GLU A 223 5.19 -2.83 15.21
N LYS A 224 5.01 -1.87 16.14
CA LYS A 224 4.01 -1.98 17.21
C LYS A 224 2.58 -2.05 16.67
N LEU A 225 2.25 -1.18 15.71
CA LEU A 225 0.94 -1.14 15.06
C LEU A 225 0.67 -2.42 14.27
N VAL A 226 1.69 -2.92 13.55
CA VAL A 226 1.55 -4.15 12.77
C VAL A 226 1.30 -5.33 13.69
N LYS A 227 2.07 -5.46 14.79
CA LYS A 227 1.85 -6.52 15.80
C LYS A 227 0.45 -6.48 16.39
N SER A 228 -0.07 -5.28 16.71
CA SER A 228 -1.43 -5.15 17.24
C SER A 228 -2.53 -5.61 16.27
N ILE A 229 -2.24 -5.66 14.97
CA ILE A 229 -3.16 -6.15 13.93
C ILE A 229 -2.96 -7.65 13.69
N ILE A 230 -1.70 -8.11 13.62
CA ILE A 230 -1.35 -9.49 13.27
C ILE A 230 -1.60 -10.45 14.42
N ASP A 231 -1.23 -10.11 15.66
CA ASP A 231 -1.28 -11.05 16.79
C ASP A 231 -2.69 -11.59 17.07
N PRO A 232 -3.77 -10.77 17.03
CA PRO A 232 -5.13 -11.28 17.18
C PRO A 232 -5.55 -12.21 16.05
N VAL A 233 -5.10 -11.93 14.81
CA VAL A 233 -5.40 -12.77 13.64
C VAL A 233 -4.69 -14.12 13.78
N VAL A 234 -3.40 -14.14 14.15
CA VAL A 234 -2.66 -15.39 14.36
C VAL A 234 -3.27 -16.25 15.47
N LYS A 235 -3.89 -15.65 16.49
CA LYS A 235 -4.61 -16.42 17.54
C LYS A 235 -5.95 -16.98 17.07
N LYS A 236 -6.55 -16.38 16.05
CA LYS A 236 -7.86 -16.78 15.50
C LYS A 236 -7.75 -17.99 14.58
N TYR A 237 -6.60 -18.22 13.94
CA TYR A 237 -6.38 -19.25 12.91
C TYR A 237 -5.31 -20.26 13.31
#